data_AF-A0A8J2Q6W9-F1
#
_entry.id   AF-A0A8J2Q6W9-F1
#
_cell.length_a   1.000
_cell.length_b   1.000
_cell.length_c   1.000
_cell.angle_alpha   90.00
_cell.angle_beta   90.00
_cell.angle_gamma   90.00
#
_symmetry.space_group_name_H-M   'P 1'
#
loop_
_entity.id
_entity.type
_entity.pdbx_description
1 polymer ?
#
loop_
_entity_poly.entity_id
_entity_poly.type
_entity_poly.pdbx_seq_one_letter_code
_entity_poly.pdbx_strand_id
1 'polypeptide(L)'
;MDIRELKSNAIERRNFLAPSLKFDDQKFEFIFVLDRSGSMKGDKIVLASRALVLFLRSLPSTCIFNVIGFGSRYEKLYATSVQYSQNSLEQATSYAESKYASFDFEKFG
;
A
#
# COMPACT_ATOMS: atom_id res chain seq x y z
N MET A 1 17.11 4.18 -38.21
CA MET A 1 16.06 4.10 -37.18
C MET A 1 16.43 5.07 -36.07
N ASP A 2 15.67 6.15 -35.94
CA ASP A 2 15.99 7.26 -35.01
C ASP A 2 15.75 6.83 -33.56
N ILE A 3 16.63 7.22 -32.64
CA ILE A 3 16.51 6.98 -31.20
C ILE A 3 15.21 7.61 -30.66
N ARG A 4 14.73 8.69 -31.29
CA ARG A 4 13.44 9.33 -30.96
C ARG A 4 12.25 8.45 -31.33
N GLU A 5 12.34 7.75 -32.45
CA GLU A 5 11.32 6.84 -32.95
C GLU A 5 11.24 5.58 -32.08
N LEU A 6 12.38 5.04 -31.66
CA LEU A 6 12.50 3.96 -30.67
C LEU A 6 11.87 4.32 -29.31
N LYS A 7 12.08 5.55 -28.82
CA LYS A 7 11.46 6.02 -27.56
C LYS A 7 9.95 6.18 -27.70
N SER A 8 9.46 6.69 -28.83
CA SER A 8 8.02 6.86 -29.08
C SER A 8 7.25 5.53 -29.05
N ASN A 9 7.78 4.51 -29.73
CA ASN A 9 7.17 3.18 -29.80
C ASN A 9 7.21 2.42 -28.46
N ALA A 10 8.23 2.66 -27.62
CA ALA A 10 8.33 2.07 -26.29
C ALA A 10 7.39 2.71 -25.27
N ILE A 11 7.08 4.00 -25.44
CA ILE A 11 6.12 4.75 -24.59
C ILE A 11 4.69 4.34 -24.93
N GLU A 12 4.37 4.15 -26.21
CA GLU A 12 3.01 3.81 -26.65
C GLU A 12 2.56 2.41 -26.19
N ARG A 13 3.48 1.44 -26.14
CA ARG A 13 3.20 0.06 -25.69
C ARG A 13 2.91 -0.08 -24.20
N ARG A 14 3.28 0.91 -23.37
CA ARG A 14 2.98 0.89 -21.92
C ARG A 14 1.55 1.36 -21.59
N ASN A 15 0.82 1.90 -22.55
CA ASN A 15 -0.50 2.53 -22.33
C ASN A 15 -1.71 1.62 -22.62
N PHE A 16 -1.52 0.35 -22.98
CA PHE A 16 -2.63 -0.50 -23.42
C PHE A 16 -3.57 -0.96 -22.29
N LEU A 17 -3.12 -0.96 -21.02
CA LEU A 17 -3.90 -1.50 -19.88
C LEU A 17 -4.30 -0.47 -18.82
N ALA A 18 -4.00 0.82 -19.01
CA ALA A 18 -4.41 1.88 -18.09
C ALA A 18 -4.96 3.06 -18.90
N PRO A 19 -6.27 3.39 -18.81
CA PRO A 19 -6.77 4.66 -19.31
C PRO A 19 -5.93 5.76 -18.66
N SER A 20 -5.36 6.65 -19.48
CA SER A 20 -4.31 7.59 -19.10
C SER A 20 -4.62 8.36 -17.82
N LEU A 21 -4.16 7.84 -16.68
CA LEU A 21 -4.10 8.58 -15.44
C LEU A 21 -2.82 9.42 -15.52
N LYS A 22 -2.97 10.62 -16.09
CA LYS A 22 -1.86 11.59 -16.17
C LYS A 22 -1.54 12.08 -14.77
N PHE A 23 -0.60 11.42 -14.12
CA PHE A 23 -0.01 11.83 -12.86
C PHE A 23 1.14 12.81 -13.10
N ASP A 24 0.88 13.89 -13.84
CA ASP A 24 1.87 14.95 -13.99
C ASP A 24 1.87 15.77 -12.68
N ASP A 25 2.94 15.66 -11.90
CA ASP A 25 3.31 16.44 -10.70
C ASP A 25 2.31 16.55 -9.53
N GLN A 26 1.18 15.85 -9.58
CA GLN A 26 0.22 15.87 -8.49
C GLN A 26 0.75 15.05 -7.30
N LYS A 27 1.04 15.72 -6.18
CA LYS A 27 1.39 15.06 -4.92
C LYS A 27 0.15 14.33 -4.40
N PHE A 28 0.12 13.01 -4.57
CA PHE A 28 -0.94 12.17 -4.04
C PHE A 28 -0.75 11.91 -2.55
N GLU A 29 -1.86 11.90 -1.82
CA GLU A 29 -1.93 11.40 -0.46
C GLU A 29 -2.76 10.13 -0.42
N PHE A 30 -2.19 9.05 0.11
CA PHE A 30 -2.87 7.77 0.27
C PHE A 30 -3.11 7.49 1.75
N ILE A 31 -4.38 7.36 2.15
CA ILE A 31 -4.75 6.97 3.52
C ILE A 31 -5.40 5.60 3.46
N PHE A 32 -4.71 4.58 3.99
CA PHE A 32 -5.25 3.23 4.11
C PHE A 32 -6.04 3.12 5.40
N VAL A 33 -7.33 2.81 5.29
CA VAL A 33 -8.21 2.65 6.44
C VAL A 33 -8.58 1.16 6.57
N LEU A 34 -8.09 0.51 7.61
CA LEU A 34 -8.19 -0.93 7.81
C LEU A 34 -9.18 -1.27 8.93
N ASP A 35 -10.22 -2.03 8.61
CA ASP A 35 -11.13 -2.57 9.63
C ASP A 35 -10.42 -3.67 10.41
N ARG A 36 -10.38 -3.52 11.74
CA ARG A 36 -9.86 -4.49 12.71
C ARG A 36 -10.92 -4.87 13.76
N SER A 37 -12.19 -4.73 13.41
CA SER A 37 -13.33 -5.13 14.23
C SER A 37 -13.37 -6.64 14.47
N GLY A 38 -14.23 -7.07 15.39
CA GLY A 38 -14.39 -8.49 15.74
C GLY A 38 -14.77 -9.37 14.54
N SER A 39 -15.48 -8.85 13.54
CA SER A 39 -15.85 -9.58 12.32
C SER A 39 -14.68 -9.86 11.38
N MET A 40 -13.55 -9.19 11.58
CA MET A 40 -12.33 -9.37 10.80
C MET A 40 -11.40 -10.45 11.36
N LYS A 41 -11.70 -11.01 12.54
CA LYS A 41 -10.90 -12.09 13.14
C LYS A 41 -10.72 -13.30 12.20
N GLY A 42 -9.58 -13.97 12.33
CA GLY A 42 -9.18 -15.10 11.48
C GLY A 42 -8.57 -14.63 10.16
N ASP A 43 -8.84 -15.36 9.08
CA ASP A 43 -8.15 -15.15 7.80
C ASP A 43 -8.42 -13.78 7.16
N LYS A 44 -9.54 -13.13 7.48
CA LYS A 44 -9.89 -11.84 6.87
C LYS A 44 -8.89 -10.74 7.22
N ILE A 45 -8.48 -10.63 8.48
CA ILE A 45 -7.51 -9.62 8.90
C ILE A 45 -6.10 -9.95 8.37
N VAL A 46 -5.76 -11.23 8.25
CA VAL A 46 -4.49 -11.68 7.65
C VAL A 46 -4.44 -11.33 6.17
N LEU A 47 -5.52 -11.59 5.42
CA LEU A 47 -5.62 -11.24 4.00
C LEU A 47 -5.61 -9.72 3.79
N ALA A 48 -6.33 -8.96 4.64
CA ALA A 48 -6.31 -7.50 4.60
C ALA A 48 -4.90 -6.93 4.87
N SER A 49 -4.16 -7.53 5.82
CA SER A 49 -2.76 -7.17 6.09
C SER A 49 -1.86 -7.43 4.88
N ARG A 50 -1.96 -8.61 4.27
CA ARG A 50 -1.18 -8.96 3.06
C ARG A 50 -1.50 -8.02 1.90
N ALA A 51 -2.79 -7.69 1.69
CA ALA A 51 -3.21 -6.74 0.69
C ALA A 51 -2.64 -5.33 0.97
N LEU A 52 -2.68 -4.88 2.22
CA LEU A 52 -2.07 -3.60 2.62
C LEU A 52 -0.57 -3.57 2.29
N VAL A 53 0.18 -4.63 2.60
CA VAL A 53 1.61 -4.72 2.25
C VAL A 53 1.84 -4.63 0.74
N LEU A 54 1.01 -5.29 -0.07
CA LEU A 54 1.09 -5.19 -1.53
C LEU A 54 0.81 -3.77 -2.03
N PHE A 55 -0.20 -3.10 -1.48
CA PHE A 55 -0.53 -1.73 -1.85
C PHE A 55 0.56 -0.75 -1.47
N LEU A 56 1.12 -0.86 -0.25
CA LEU A 56 2.23 -0.03 0.20
C LEU A 56 3.43 -0.13 -0.77
N ARG A 57 3.80 -1.35 -1.20
CA ARG A 57 4.89 -1.57 -2.16
C ARG A 57 4.58 -1.07 -3.58
N SER A 58 3.32 -0.82 -3.89
CA SER A 58 2.86 -0.38 -5.22
C SER A 58 2.68 1.14 -5.31
N LEU A 59 2.91 1.87 -4.22
CA LEU A 59 2.72 3.32 -4.20
C LEU A 59 3.74 4.04 -5.11
N PRO A 60 3.34 5.15 -5.75
CA PRO A 60 4.27 6.04 -6.44
C PRO A 60 5.31 6.63 -5.48
N SER A 61 6.55 6.79 -5.92
CA SER A 61 7.64 7.31 -5.08
C SER A 61 7.47 8.78 -4.65
N THR A 62 6.59 9.54 -5.30
CA THR A 62 6.37 10.97 -5.04
C THR A 62 5.20 11.25 -4.08
N CYS A 63 4.54 10.22 -3.55
CA CYS A 63 3.37 10.39 -2.70
C CYS A 63 3.72 10.58 -1.21
N ILE A 64 2.73 11.02 -0.44
CA ILE A 64 2.69 10.87 1.01
C ILE A 64 1.62 9.84 1.37
N PHE A 65 1.76 9.17 2.52
CA PHE A 65 0.78 8.16 2.95
C PHE A 65 0.66 8.03 4.46
N ASN A 66 -0.42 7.38 4.90
CA ASN A 66 -0.62 6.93 6.27
C ASN A 66 -1.48 5.65 6.33
N VAL A 67 -1.43 4.94 7.44
CA VAL A 67 -2.24 3.75 7.73
C VAL A 67 -3.04 4.01 9.00
N ILE A 68 -4.34 3.74 8.95
CA ILE A 68 -5.27 3.93 10.06
C ILE A 68 -6.02 2.63 10.30
N GLY A 69 -5.86 2.02 11.47
CA GLY A 69 -6.64 0.85 11.88
C GLY A 69 -7.85 1.27 12.72
N PHE A 70 -9.06 0.89 12.33
CA PHE A 70 -10.30 1.25 13.04
C PHE A 70 -11.13 0.04 13.50
N GLY A 71 -11.94 0.23 14.53
CA GLY A 71 -12.74 -0.80 15.20
C GLY A 71 -13.46 -0.15 16.37
N SER A 72 -13.33 -0.68 17.60
CA SER A 72 -13.83 0.02 18.80
C SER A 72 -13.11 1.36 19.07
N ARG A 73 -11.85 1.48 18.64
CA ARG A 73 -11.06 2.72 18.62
C ARG A 73 -10.26 2.77 17.33
N TYR A 74 -9.87 3.96 16.90
CA TYR A 74 -8.95 4.14 15.78
C TYR A 74 -7.52 4.39 16.26
N GLU A 75 -6.56 4.04 15.42
CA GLU A 75 -5.15 4.30 15.65
C GLU A 75 -4.47 4.60 14.32
N LYS A 76 -3.68 5.67 14.29
CA LYS A 76 -2.89 6.06 13.11
C LYS A 76 -1.47 5.55 13.31
N LEU A 77 -0.85 5.02 12.25
CA LEU A 77 0.56 4.68 12.26
C LEU A 77 1.42 5.93 12.45
N TYR A 78 1.07 7.01 11.75
CA TYR A 78 1.74 8.30 11.89
C TYR A 78 0.78 9.39 12.38
N ALA A 79 1.28 10.35 13.15
CA ALA A 79 0.48 11.50 13.59
C ALA A 79 -0.09 12.30 12.40
N THR A 80 0.74 12.48 11.37
CA THR A 80 0.39 13.04 10.06
C THR A 80 0.99 12.16 8.97
N SER A 81 0.46 12.21 7.75
CA SER A 81 1.00 11.45 6.62
C SER A 81 2.47 11.78 6.36
N VAL A 82 3.23 10.78 5.93
CA VAL A 82 4.68 10.87 5.71
C VAL A 82 5.02 10.62 4.26
N GLN A 83 6.16 11.12 3.79
CA GLN A 83 6.64 10.87 2.44
C GLN A 83 6.95 9.38 2.23
N TYR A 84 6.61 8.88 1.05
CA TYR A 84 7.01 7.54 0.63
C TYR A 84 8.54 7.46 0.49
N SER A 85 9.14 6.53 1.22
CA SER A 85 10.57 6.25 1.25
C SER A 85 10.78 4.79 1.66
N GLN A 86 11.98 4.27 1.46
CA GLN A 86 12.32 2.92 1.91
C GLN A 86 12.08 2.75 3.42
N ASN A 87 12.48 3.73 4.24
CA ASN A 87 12.31 3.68 5.69
C ASN A 87 10.82 3.71 6.11
N SER A 88 10.02 4.61 5.53
CA SER A 88 8.58 4.67 5.86
C SER A 88 7.83 3.43 5.35
N LEU A 89 8.24 2.88 4.20
CA LEU A 89 7.72 1.60 3.70
C LEU A 89 8.00 0.46 4.68
N GLU A 90 9.25 0.28 5.10
CA GLU A 90 9.64 -0.80 6.03
C GLU A 90 8.91 -0.73 7.37
N GLN A 91 8.77 0.48 7.92
CA GLN A 91 7.98 0.70 9.13
C GLN A 91 6.51 0.32 8.92
N ALA A 92 5.90 0.75 7.82
CA ALA A 92 4.50 0.46 7.54
C ALA A 92 4.22 -1.01 7.25
N THR A 93 5.12 -1.70 6.53
CA THR A 93 4.99 -3.15 6.30
C THR A 93 5.19 -3.94 7.58
N SER A 94 6.18 -3.58 8.41
CA SER A 94 6.40 -4.22 9.71
C SER A 94 5.22 -4.01 10.65
N TYR A 95 4.61 -2.82 10.64
CA TYR A 95 3.38 -2.53 11.37
C TYR A 95 2.22 -3.40 10.88
N ALA A 96 2.03 -3.51 9.57
CA ALA A 96 0.96 -4.33 9.00
C ALA A 96 1.11 -5.81 9.34
N GLU A 97 2.33 -6.34 9.27
CA GLU A 97 2.65 -7.74 9.56
C GLU A 97 2.53 -8.02 11.06
N SER A 98 3.21 -7.26 11.92
CA SER A 98 3.20 -7.51 13.37
C SER A 98 1.83 -7.37 14.02
N LYS A 99 1.00 -6.43 13.54
CA LYS A 99 -0.26 -6.08 14.21
C LYS A 99 -1.45 -6.91 13.74
N TYR A 100 -1.37 -7.48 12.54
CA TYR A 100 -2.53 -8.07 11.86
C TYR A 100 -2.25 -9.46 11.28
N ALA A 101 -0.99 -9.92 11.25
CA ALA A 101 -0.64 -11.24 10.70
C ALA A 101 -0.58 -12.37 11.74
N SER A 102 -1.14 -12.18 12.95
CA SER A 102 -1.18 -13.25 13.96
C SER A 102 -2.12 -14.38 13.51
N PHE A 103 -1.54 -15.40 12.89
CA PHE A 103 -2.11 -16.74 12.80
C PHE A 103 -1.04 -17.71 13.34
N ASP A 104 -1.01 -17.90 14.66
CA ASP A 104 -0.20 -18.95 15.28
C ASP A 104 -0.81 -20.30 14.88
N PHE A 105 -0.14 -20.98 13.94
CA PHE A 105 -0.48 -22.35 13.53
C PHE A 105 0.04 -23.41 14.53
N GLU A 106 0.68 -23.02 15.63
CA GLU A 106 1.34 -23.94 16.58
C GLU A 106 0.48 -24.35 17.81
N LYS A 107 -0.81 -24.04 17.87
CA LYS A 107 -1.66 -24.43 19.02
C LYS A 107 -2.65 -25.56 18.81
N PHE A 108 -2.64 -26.23 17.67
CA PHE A 108 -3.40 -27.46 17.47
C PHE A 108 -2.60 -28.47 16.65
N GLY A 109 -1.67 -29.14 17.34
CA GLY A 109 -1.02 -30.38 16.94
C GLY A 109 -0.87 -31.25 18.18
#